data_AF-A0A6C0CX24-F1
#
_entry.id   AF-A0A6C0CX24-F1
#
_cell.length_a   1.000
_cell.length_b   1.000
_cell.length_c   1.000
_cell.angle_alpha   90.00
_cell.angle_beta   90.00
_cell.angle_gamma   90.00
#
_symmetry.space_group_name_H-M   'P 1'
#
loop_
_entity.id
_entity.type
_entity.pdbx_description
1 polymer ?
#
loop_
_entity_poly.entity_id
_entity_poly.type
_entity_poly.pdbx_seq_one_letter_code
_entity_poly.pdbx_strand_id
1 'polypeptide(L)'
;MCVILFTTINGKKILAKNRDRIYHPNVEIIHEIIDGIEIVYLMDKKTGWIEGMNENGLALLNATLNMKDSDSKSAINTRKNVLKKKKNKIFNALKNNTKNNIFYNLIKKSDDPNLILEGNTLIHYNNEVYHIENDIFNKFNIRNIKKPLVLTNHSNYLRNLGYTKGKKGLSSYLRQTLVEMKLNENYSKENNNKEIYDDLMNNVLNIYSPNIDPRLQPYRDEKLVKKSFPNLEKNAVIIYTTGQILCNVTDKEFVYYSDKNNSAKVKYINKLPSSYVPKIRVIIKETEKNMKPQHLIPERKLKQIYDEFNFKTNYKTRNNKVKRKHSKLTKKNKK
;
A
#
# COMPACT_ATOMS: atom_id res chain seq x y z
N MET A 1 -5.74 6.37 -2.00
CA MET A 1 -4.27 6.37 -2.19
C MET A 1 -3.68 5.23 -1.40
N CYS A 2 -2.80 4.45 -2.00
CA CYS A 2 -2.13 3.29 -1.41
C CYS A 2 -0.82 3.02 -2.17
N VAL A 3 0.07 2.22 -1.59
CA VAL A 3 1.15 1.53 -2.30
C VAL A 3 0.87 0.04 -2.17
N ILE A 4 0.91 -0.71 -3.27
CA ILE A 4 0.87 -2.17 -3.25
C ILE A 4 2.13 -2.70 -3.93
N LEU A 5 2.60 -3.86 -3.50
CA LEU A 5 3.74 -4.51 -4.13
C LEU A 5 3.53 -6.02 -4.21
N PHE A 6 4.16 -6.60 -5.23
CA PHE A 6 4.50 -8.01 -5.30
C PHE A 6 6.02 -8.13 -5.28
N THR A 7 6.53 -9.08 -4.50
CA THR A 7 7.94 -9.49 -4.56
C THR A 7 8.09 -10.97 -4.23
N THR A 8 9.26 -11.52 -4.55
CA THR A 8 9.69 -12.85 -4.09
C THR A 8 10.97 -12.68 -3.29
N ILE A 9 10.96 -13.13 -2.04
CA ILE A 9 12.13 -13.03 -1.16
C ILE A 9 12.32 -14.39 -0.49
N ASN A 10 13.52 -14.97 -0.60
CA ASN A 10 13.83 -16.33 -0.13
C ASN A 10 12.84 -17.39 -0.61
N GLY A 11 12.43 -17.33 -1.88
CA GLY A 11 11.42 -18.23 -2.46
C GLY A 11 9.97 -17.96 -2.02
N LYS A 12 9.74 -17.05 -1.08
CA LYS A 12 8.40 -16.69 -0.59
C LYS A 12 7.79 -15.61 -1.47
N LYS A 13 6.61 -15.87 -2.01
CA LYS A 13 5.84 -14.90 -2.78
C LYS A 13 5.03 -14.04 -1.82
N ILE A 14 5.22 -12.73 -1.91
CA ILE A 14 4.64 -11.78 -0.96
C ILE A 14 3.90 -10.69 -1.72
N LEU A 15 2.63 -10.52 -1.39
CA LEU A 15 1.84 -9.33 -1.72
C LEU A 15 1.77 -8.46 -0.48
N ALA A 16 2.06 -7.16 -0.60
CA ALA A 16 2.02 -6.24 0.53
C ALA A 16 1.42 -4.88 0.17
N LYS A 17 0.94 -4.14 1.17
CA LYS A 17 0.25 -2.87 0.98
C LYS A 17 0.43 -1.88 2.12
N ASN A 18 0.69 -0.61 1.78
CA ASN A 18 0.39 0.54 2.64
C ASN A 18 -1.03 1.04 2.36
N ARG A 19 -1.86 1.05 3.41
CA ARG A 19 -3.27 1.46 3.33
C ARG A 19 -3.46 2.87 3.86
N ASP A 20 -3.59 3.83 2.95
CA ASP A 20 -3.76 5.23 3.34
C ASP A 20 -5.22 5.68 3.34
N ARG A 21 -5.59 6.48 4.34
CA ARG A 21 -6.93 7.04 4.53
C ARG A 21 -6.88 8.48 5.04
N ILE A 22 -8.04 9.12 5.00
CA ILE A 22 -8.31 10.46 5.54
C ILE A 22 -9.06 10.40 6.89
N TYR A 23 -9.12 9.22 7.48
CA TYR A 23 -9.84 8.93 8.71
C TYR A 23 -9.17 7.75 9.42
N HIS A 24 -9.32 7.68 10.74
CA HIS A 24 -8.91 6.53 11.54
C HIS A 24 -9.93 5.40 11.35
N PRO A 25 -9.56 4.28 10.69
CA PRO A 25 -10.51 3.23 10.35
C PRO A 25 -10.80 2.34 11.56
N ASN A 26 -12.02 1.79 11.59
CA ASN A 26 -12.35 0.63 12.38
C ASN A 26 -12.32 -0.60 11.46
N VAL A 27 -11.40 -1.51 11.73
CA VAL A 27 -11.08 -2.65 10.86
C VAL A 27 -11.40 -3.96 11.58
N GLU A 28 -12.05 -4.86 10.86
CA GLU A 28 -12.19 -6.26 11.27
C GLU A 28 -11.29 -7.12 10.38
N ILE A 29 -10.47 -7.98 10.99
CA ILE A 29 -9.79 -9.08 10.31
C ILE A 29 -10.66 -10.31 10.55
N ILE A 30 -11.36 -10.76 9.50
CA ILE A 30 -12.34 -11.84 9.58
C ILE A 30 -11.72 -13.10 9.00
N HIS A 31 -11.82 -14.20 9.75
CA HIS A 31 -11.34 -15.52 9.37
C HIS A 31 -12.51 -16.50 9.41
N GLU A 32 -12.93 -17.02 8.26
CA GLU A 32 -14.13 -17.86 8.15
C GLU A 32 -14.03 -18.84 6.98
N ILE A 33 -14.90 -19.86 6.96
CA ILE A 33 -15.07 -20.77 5.82
C ILE A 33 -16.32 -20.34 5.06
N ILE A 34 -16.20 -20.22 3.73
CA ILE A 34 -17.33 -19.95 2.84
C ILE A 34 -17.27 -20.91 1.67
N ASP A 35 -18.39 -21.60 1.41
CA ASP A 35 -18.52 -22.56 0.31
C ASP A 35 -17.39 -23.60 0.33
N GLY A 36 -17.00 -24.05 1.53
CA GLY A 36 -15.92 -25.02 1.75
C GLY A 36 -14.50 -24.45 1.72
N ILE A 37 -14.33 -23.14 1.43
CA ILE A 37 -13.03 -22.48 1.32
C ILE A 37 -12.76 -21.60 2.54
N GLU A 38 -11.66 -21.87 3.26
CA GLU A 38 -11.14 -20.98 4.31
C GLU A 38 -10.60 -19.69 3.69
N ILE A 39 -11.08 -18.56 4.21
CA ILE A 39 -10.69 -17.22 3.78
C ILE A 39 -10.35 -16.35 4.99
N VAL A 40 -9.33 -15.51 4.85
CA VAL A 40 -9.06 -14.40 5.76
C VAL A 40 -9.02 -13.10 4.99
N TYR A 41 -9.68 -12.08 5.52
CA TYR A 41 -9.69 -10.78 4.89
C TYR A 41 -9.87 -9.64 5.89
N LEU A 42 -9.30 -8.49 5.53
CA LEU A 42 -9.56 -7.21 6.14
C LEU A 42 -10.91 -6.68 5.67
N MET A 43 -11.72 -6.15 6.58
CA MET A 43 -12.94 -5.41 6.29
C MET A 43 -12.91 -4.05 7.00
N ASP A 44 -12.94 -2.97 6.22
CA ASP A 44 -13.15 -1.64 6.78
C ASP A 44 -14.64 -1.40 7.06
N LYS A 45 -15.01 -1.12 8.31
CA LYS A 45 -16.41 -0.97 8.71
C LYS A 45 -17.06 0.30 8.17
N LYS A 46 -16.29 1.35 7.91
CA LYS A 46 -16.81 2.61 7.38
C LYS A 46 -17.10 2.51 5.89
N THR A 47 -16.21 1.87 5.13
CA THR A 47 -16.35 1.80 3.67
C THR A 47 -16.88 0.46 3.17
N GLY A 48 -16.79 -0.63 3.91
CA GLY A 48 -17.05 -1.99 3.41
C GLY A 48 -15.96 -2.55 2.50
N TRP A 49 -14.77 -1.94 2.52
CA TRP A 49 -13.65 -2.34 1.66
C TRP A 49 -13.06 -3.66 2.15
N ILE A 50 -12.75 -4.58 1.23
CA ILE A 50 -12.26 -5.94 1.52
C ILE A 50 -10.99 -6.25 0.72
N GLU A 51 -9.99 -6.82 1.38
CA GLU A 51 -8.73 -7.34 0.82
C GLU A 51 -8.27 -8.53 1.66
N GLY A 52 -7.67 -9.55 1.05
CA GLY A 52 -7.40 -10.80 1.78
C GLY A 52 -6.77 -11.91 0.96
N MET A 53 -6.82 -13.12 1.52
CA MET A 53 -6.38 -14.35 0.87
C MET A 53 -7.23 -15.56 1.27
N ASN A 54 -7.10 -16.66 0.53
CA ASN A 54 -7.73 -17.94 0.84
C ASN A 54 -6.72 -19.08 0.97
N GLU A 55 -7.19 -20.23 1.45
CA GLU A 55 -6.38 -21.43 1.69
C GLU A 55 -5.75 -22.05 0.42
N ASN A 56 -6.27 -21.71 -0.76
CA ASN A 56 -5.80 -22.17 -2.06
C ASN A 56 -4.67 -21.29 -2.62
N GLY A 57 -4.16 -20.36 -1.81
CA GLY A 57 -3.10 -19.44 -2.20
C GLY A 57 -3.57 -18.31 -3.10
N LEU A 58 -4.87 -18.02 -3.20
CA LEU A 58 -5.35 -16.78 -3.81
C LEU A 58 -5.12 -15.62 -2.86
N ALA A 59 -4.47 -14.54 -3.30
CA ALA A 59 -4.40 -13.29 -2.55
C ALA A 59 -4.69 -12.09 -3.45
N LEU A 60 -5.40 -11.09 -2.92
CA LEU A 60 -5.90 -9.93 -3.66
C LEU A 60 -5.64 -8.63 -2.89
N LEU A 61 -4.85 -7.73 -3.47
CA LEU A 61 -4.63 -6.37 -2.98
C LEU A 61 -4.88 -5.36 -4.10
N ASN A 62 -5.47 -4.21 -3.78
CA ASN A 62 -5.81 -3.18 -4.76
C ASN A 62 -5.37 -1.77 -4.32
N ALA A 63 -4.94 -0.96 -5.29
CA ALA A 63 -4.70 0.47 -5.17
C ALA A 63 -5.52 1.23 -6.22
N THR A 64 -6.49 2.03 -5.76
CA THR A 64 -7.36 2.84 -6.62
C THR A 64 -6.57 3.82 -7.49
N LEU A 65 -6.94 3.98 -8.76
CA LEU A 65 -6.52 5.01 -9.72
C LEU A 65 -7.46 6.24 -9.70
N ASN A 66 -8.11 6.51 -8.57
CA ASN A 66 -9.22 7.46 -8.42
C ASN A 66 -9.04 8.80 -9.19
N MET A 67 -9.75 8.96 -10.32
CA MET A 67 -9.89 10.16 -11.16
C MET A 67 -10.69 11.25 -10.42
N LYS A 68 -10.45 12.57 -10.47
CA LYS A 68 -9.58 13.48 -11.26
C LYS A 68 -8.87 14.48 -10.32
N ASP A 69 -7.90 15.23 -10.84
CA ASP A 69 -7.35 16.43 -10.20
C ASP A 69 -8.28 17.66 -10.27
N SER A 70 -9.49 17.52 -10.82
CA SER A 70 -10.51 18.57 -10.91
C SER A 70 -11.44 18.59 -9.69
N ASP A 71 -11.78 19.79 -9.22
CA ASP A 71 -12.59 20.14 -8.04
C ASP A 71 -14.04 19.61 -7.98
N SER A 72 -14.42 18.62 -8.79
CA SER A 72 -15.75 18.02 -8.72
C SER A 72 -15.82 17.00 -7.57
N LYS A 73 -16.66 17.31 -6.58
CA LYS A 73 -17.02 16.51 -5.37
C LYS A 73 -17.56 15.07 -5.63
N SER A 74 -17.31 14.43 -6.76
CA SER A 74 -18.07 13.26 -7.21
C SER A 74 -17.19 12.02 -7.42
N ALA A 75 -17.09 11.17 -6.39
CA ALA A 75 -16.97 9.69 -6.51
C ALA A 75 -16.93 8.98 -5.16
N ILE A 76 -16.47 9.65 -4.09
CA ILE A 76 -16.31 9.01 -2.77
C ILE A 76 -17.66 8.81 -2.07
N ASN A 77 -18.63 9.71 -2.29
CA ASN A 77 -19.96 9.64 -1.66
C ASN A 77 -20.93 8.64 -2.31
N THR A 78 -20.70 8.22 -3.55
CA THR A 78 -21.62 7.32 -4.29
C THR A 78 -21.31 5.83 -4.14
N ARG A 79 -20.21 5.44 -3.49
CA ARG A 79 -19.81 4.02 -3.35
C ARG A 79 -20.14 3.35 -2.00
N LYS A 80 -20.87 4.02 -1.08
CA LYS A 80 -21.26 3.40 0.22
C LYS A 80 -22.10 2.13 0.05
N ASN A 81 -22.92 2.04 -1.00
CA ASN A 81 -23.78 0.89 -1.26
C ASN A 81 -23.09 -0.26 -2.03
N VAL A 82 -22.01 0.05 -2.75
CA VAL A 82 -21.20 -0.85 -3.60
C VAL A 82 -20.40 -1.86 -2.78
N LEU A 83 -20.13 -1.54 -1.52
CA LEU A 83 -19.18 -2.26 -0.68
C LEU A 83 -19.86 -3.13 0.39
N LYS A 84 -21.16 -3.42 0.26
CA LYS A 84 -21.79 -4.51 1.03
C LYS A 84 -21.03 -5.80 0.73
N LYS A 85 -20.61 -6.52 1.78
CA LYS A 85 -19.79 -7.75 1.70
C LYS A 85 -20.17 -8.67 0.52
N LYS A 86 -21.46 -9.00 0.35
CA LYS A 86 -21.96 -9.89 -0.72
C LYS A 86 -21.81 -9.35 -2.15
N LYS A 87 -21.76 -8.03 -2.35
CA LYS A 87 -21.61 -7.37 -3.66
C LYS A 87 -20.15 -7.01 -3.96
N ASN A 88 -19.24 -7.19 -3.00
CA ASN A 88 -17.83 -6.84 -3.16
C ASN A 88 -17.12 -7.83 -4.11
N LYS A 89 -16.52 -7.30 -5.18
CA LYS A 89 -15.84 -8.09 -6.21
C LYS A 89 -14.64 -8.89 -5.69
N ILE A 90 -13.82 -8.29 -4.82
CA ILE A 90 -12.67 -8.98 -4.20
C ILE A 90 -13.17 -10.12 -3.32
N PHE A 91 -14.17 -9.84 -2.47
CA PHE A 91 -14.76 -10.88 -1.62
C PHE A 91 -15.33 -12.04 -2.43
N ASN A 92 -16.09 -11.75 -3.50
CA ASN A 92 -16.62 -12.80 -4.36
C ASN A 92 -15.52 -13.59 -5.08
N ALA A 93 -14.42 -12.95 -5.48
CA ALA A 93 -13.28 -13.67 -6.02
C ALA A 93 -12.56 -14.55 -4.98
N LEU A 94 -12.42 -14.10 -3.72
CA LEU A 94 -11.77 -14.88 -2.66
C LEU A 94 -12.47 -16.22 -2.35
N LYS A 95 -13.79 -16.31 -2.59
CA LYS A 95 -14.59 -17.54 -2.43
C LYS A 95 -14.43 -18.54 -3.58
N ASN A 96 -13.50 -18.32 -4.50
CA ASN A 96 -13.30 -19.17 -5.68
C ASN A 96 -11.88 -19.72 -5.70
N ASN A 97 -11.73 -20.89 -6.31
CA ASN A 97 -10.46 -21.59 -6.50
C ASN A 97 -10.13 -21.89 -7.97
N THR A 98 -10.93 -21.37 -8.92
CA THR A 98 -10.66 -21.51 -10.36
C THR A 98 -10.32 -20.16 -10.98
N LYS A 99 -9.31 -20.14 -11.85
CA LYS A 99 -8.88 -18.92 -12.56
C LYS A 99 -10.06 -18.22 -13.25
N ASN A 100 -10.88 -18.96 -14.00
CA ASN A 100 -12.02 -18.37 -14.71
C ASN A 100 -12.99 -17.65 -13.77
N ASN A 101 -13.40 -18.29 -12.67
CA ASN A 101 -14.34 -17.66 -11.74
C ASN A 101 -13.70 -16.47 -11.00
N ILE A 102 -12.42 -16.56 -10.63
CA ILE A 102 -11.70 -15.46 -9.97
C ILE A 102 -11.69 -14.23 -10.88
N PHE A 103 -11.19 -14.38 -12.11
CA PHE A 103 -11.08 -13.26 -13.05
C PHE A 103 -12.46 -12.74 -13.46
N TYR A 104 -13.42 -13.63 -13.70
CA TYR A 104 -14.81 -13.25 -14.00
C TYR A 104 -15.40 -12.37 -12.89
N ASN A 105 -15.29 -12.75 -11.62
CA ASN A 105 -15.82 -11.93 -10.52
C ASN A 105 -15.18 -10.53 -10.46
N LEU A 106 -13.89 -10.43 -10.75
CA LEU A 106 -13.16 -9.16 -10.72
C LEU A 106 -13.56 -8.24 -11.88
N ILE A 107 -13.67 -8.75 -13.11
CA ILE A 107 -13.82 -7.91 -14.32
C ILE A 107 -15.20 -7.95 -14.97
N LYS A 108 -16.12 -8.83 -14.53
CA LYS A 108 -17.49 -8.85 -15.07
C LYS A 108 -18.15 -7.49 -14.83
N LYS A 109 -18.70 -6.89 -15.88
CA LYS A 109 -19.57 -5.71 -15.75
C LYS A 109 -20.80 -6.10 -14.93
N SER A 110 -21.05 -5.39 -13.84
CA SER A 110 -22.24 -5.59 -13.02
C SER A 110 -23.40 -4.78 -13.59
N ASP A 111 -24.63 -5.25 -13.37
CA ASP A 111 -25.85 -4.50 -13.67
C ASP A 111 -25.92 -3.20 -12.85
N ASP A 112 -25.27 -3.14 -11.69
CA ASP A 112 -25.02 -1.90 -10.97
C ASP A 112 -23.71 -1.28 -11.49
N PRO A 113 -23.77 -0.15 -12.24
CA PRO A 113 -22.58 0.48 -12.81
C PRO A 113 -21.60 0.99 -11.74
N ASN A 114 -22.01 1.06 -10.47
CA ASN A 114 -21.13 1.45 -9.38
C ASN A 114 -20.32 0.27 -8.82
N LEU A 115 -20.67 -0.98 -9.14
CA LEU A 115 -19.95 -2.20 -8.73
C LEU A 115 -18.78 -2.51 -9.67
N ILE A 116 -17.84 -1.59 -9.81
CA ILE A 116 -16.61 -1.77 -10.59
C ILE A 116 -15.39 -1.79 -9.65
N LEU A 117 -14.52 -2.79 -9.82
CA LEU A 117 -13.23 -2.82 -9.14
C LEU A 117 -12.24 -2.02 -9.98
N GLU A 118 -12.25 -0.72 -9.75
CA GLU A 118 -11.34 0.21 -10.39
C GLU A 118 -10.00 0.24 -9.64
N GLY A 119 -8.91 0.38 -10.40
CA GLY A 119 -7.57 0.56 -9.88
C GLY A 119 -6.56 -0.47 -10.37
N ASN A 120 -5.39 -0.46 -9.72
CA ASN A 120 -4.36 -1.47 -9.81
C ASN A 120 -4.68 -2.61 -8.85
N THR A 121 -4.93 -3.83 -9.34
CA THR A 121 -5.17 -5.02 -8.52
C THR A 121 -4.07 -6.05 -8.75
N LEU A 122 -3.39 -6.44 -7.67
CA LEU A 122 -2.46 -7.57 -7.66
C LEU A 122 -3.20 -8.82 -7.22
N ILE A 123 -2.96 -9.91 -7.96
CA ILE A 123 -3.56 -11.22 -7.75
C ILE A 123 -2.42 -12.23 -7.70
N HIS A 124 -2.31 -13.00 -6.63
CA HIS A 124 -1.58 -14.26 -6.71
C HIS A 124 -2.57 -15.40 -6.86
N TYR A 125 -2.32 -16.35 -7.76
CA TYR A 125 -3.11 -17.55 -7.93
C TYR A 125 -2.26 -18.64 -8.59
N ASN A 126 -2.31 -19.86 -8.06
CA ASN A 126 -1.62 -21.04 -8.59
C ASN A 126 -0.15 -20.79 -8.96
N ASN A 127 0.61 -20.22 -8.01
CA ASN A 127 2.03 -19.87 -8.18
C ASN A 127 2.31 -18.80 -9.25
N GLU A 128 1.30 -18.14 -9.78
CA GLU A 128 1.43 -17.02 -10.71
C GLU A 128 0.94 -15.72 -10.09
N VAL A 129 1.48 -14.60 -10.59
CA VAL A 129 1.02 -13.27 -10.20
C VAL A 129 0.47 -12.54 -11.41
N TYR A 130 -0.66 -11.88 -11.22
CA TYR A 130 -1.31 -11.07 -12.22
C TYR A 130 -1.54 -9.66 -11.70
N HIS A 131 -1.40 -8.69 -12.60
CA HIS A 131 -1.82 -7.31 -12.40
C HIS A 131 -3.00 -7.04 -13.31
N ILE A 132 -4.11 -6.63 -12.72
CA ILE A 132 -5.25 -6.06 -13.44
C ILE A 132 -5.23 -4.56 -13.20
N GLU A 133 -5.11 -3.79 -14.27
CA GLU A 133 -5.39 -2.37 -14.26
C GLU A 133 -6.78 -2.16 -14.85
N ASN A 134 -7.69 -1.54 -14.11
CA ASN A 134 -9.10 -1.38 -14.54
C ASN A 134 -9.59 0.04 -14.26
N ASP A 135 -10.33 0.63 -15.20
CA ASP A 135 -10.89 1.97 -15.07
C ASP A 135 -12.35 1.95 -14.56
N ILE A 136 -12.94 3.13 -14.39
CA ILE A 136 -14.33 3.29 -13.95
C ILE A 136 -15.37 2.86 -15.00
N PHE A 137 -14.97 2.62 -16.24
CA PHE A 137 -15.82 2.12 -17.33
C PHE A 137 -15.64 0.63 -17.55
N ASN A 138 -14.86 -0.03 -16.68
CA ASN A 138 -14.50 -1.44 -16.77
C ASN A 138 -13.68 -1.78 -18.03
N LYS A 139 -12.88 -0.82 -18.53
CA LYS A 139 -11.82 -1.07 -19.50
C LYS A 139 -10.57 -1.47 -18.73
N PHE A 140 -10.09 -2.68 -19.00
CA PHE A 140 -8.99 -3.28 -18.25
C PHE A 140 -7.83 -3.76 -19.11
N ASN A 141 -6.64 -3.82 -18.50
CA ASN A 141 -5.47 -4.54 -18.98
C ASN A 141 -5.07 -5.59 -17.94
N ILE A 142 -4.84 -6.83 -18.37
CA ILE A 142 -4.41 -7.93 -17.51
C ILE A 142 -3.02 -8.36 -17.95
N ARG A 143 -2.08 -8.44 -17.01
CA ARG A 143 -0.73 -8.93 -17.27
C ARG A 143 -0.31 -9.98 -16.27
N ASN A 144 0.43 -10.98 -16.75
CA ASN A 144 1.15 -11.91 -15.89
C ASN A 144 2.49 -11.26 -15.50
N ILE A 145 2.80 -11.26 -14.21
CA ILE A 145 3.93 -10.56 -13.61
C ILE A 145 4.96 -11.59 -13.16
N LYS A 146 6.17 -11.49 -13.71
CA LYS A 146 7.27 -12.42 -13.41
C LYS A 146 8.35 -11.83 -12.51
N LYS A 147 8.41 -10.50 -12.38
CA LYS A 147 9.39 -9.76 -11.59
C LYS A 147 8.70 -9.00 -10.47
N PRO A 148 9.41 -8.59 -9.41
CA PRO A 148 8.86 -7.70 -8.41
C PRO A 148 8.22 -6.46 -9.06
N LEU A 149 7.10 -6.02 -8.53
CA LEU A 149 6.30 -4.94 -9.07
C LEU A 149 5.75 -4.09 -7.94
N VAL A 150 5.91 -2.78 -8.04
CA VAL A 150 5.29 -1.81 -7.13
C VAL A 150 4.28 -1.01 -7.92
N LEU A 151 3.09 -0.85 -7.36
CA LEU A 151 2.01 -0.08 -7.97
C LEU A 151 1.47 0.92 -6.95
N THR A 152 1.09 2.09 -7.46
CA THR A 152 0.49 3.14 -6.64
C THR A 152 -0.86 3.54 -7.21
N ASN A 153 -1.13 4.83 -7.33
CA ASN A 153 -2.42 5.40 -7.71
C ASN A 153 -2.38 6.07 -9.09
N HIS A 154 -1.42 5.69 -9.92
CA HIS A 154 -1.36 5.99 -11.33
C HIS A 154 -1.26 4.70 -12.14
N SER A 155 -1.67 4.80 -13.40
CA SER A 155 -1.65 3.72 -14.35
C SER A 155 -0.27 3.54 -14.97
N ASN A 156 0.09 2.28 -15.24
CA ASN A 156 1.26 1.91 -16.01
C ASN A 156 0.91 1.58 -17.47
N TYR A 157 -0.35 1.24 -17.78
CA TYR A 157 -0.74 0.70 -19.10
C TYR A 157 -1.86 1.47 -19.81
N LEU A 158 -2.89 1.88 -19.09
CA LEU A 158 -4.00 2.69 -19.59
C LEU A 158 -3.68 4.19 -19.48
N ARG A 159 -3.34 4.79 -20.62
CA ARG A 159 -2.89 6.19 -20.73
C ARG A 159 -3.75 7.16 -19.91
N ASN A 160 -3.08 8.03 -19.14
CA ASN A 160 -3.65 9.13 -18.38
C ASN A 160 -4.64 8.75 -17.25
N LEU A 161 -4.64 7.51 -16.77
CA LEU A 161 -5.46 7.12 -15.61
C LEU A 161 -4.72 7.32 -14.28
N GLY A 162 -5.48 7.72 -13.25
CA GLY A 162 -4.95 7.99 -11.93
C GLY A 162 -4.20 9.32 -11.78
N TYR A 163 -3.40 9.41 -10.72
CA TYR A 163 -2.66 10.62 -10.39
C TYR A 163 -1.40 10.71 -11.24
N THR A 164 -1.47 11.47 -12.33
CA THR A 164 -0.36 11.60 -13.29
C THR A 164 0.25 13.00 -13.32
N LYS A 165 -0.38 14.00 -12.67
CA LYS A 165 0.07 15.40 -12.68
C LYS A 165 0.02 16.05 -11.30
N GLY A 166 0.70 17.18 -11.16
CA GLY A 166 0.69 18.01 -9.96
C GLY A 166 1.15 17.26 -8.71
N LYS A 167 0.73 17.75 -7.55
CA LYS A 167 1.12 17.18 -6.24
C LYS A 167 0.70 15.72 -6.06
N LYS A 168 -0.49 15.34 -6.54
CA LYS A 168 -0.97 13.95 -6.41
C LYS A 168 -0.17 13.02 -7.32
N GLY A 169 0.12 13.46 -8.55
CA GLY A 169 0.98 12.73 -9.47
C GLY A 169 2.37 12.53 -8.92
N LEU A 170 2.99 13.61 -8.44
CA LEU A 170 4.28 13.58 -7.76
C LEU A 170 4.29 12.61 -6.58
N SER A 171 3.25 12.65 -5.73
CA SER A 171 3.10 11.72 -4.61
C SER A 171 3.01 10.27 -5.09
N SER A 172 2.24 9.99 -6.14
CA SER A 172 2.13 8.63 -6.67
C SER A 172 3.46 8.13 -7.23
N TYR A 173 4.13 8.96 -8.03
CA TYR A 173 5.42 8.67 -8.62
C TYR A 173 6.50 8.42 -7.57
N LEU A 174 6.75 9.39 -6.66
CA LEU A 174 7.79 9.26 -5.64
C LEU A 174 7.59 8.06 -4.74
N ARG A 175 6.33 7.76 -4.35
CA ARG A 175 6.04 6.59 -3.51
C ARG A 175 6.39 5.28 -4.21
N GLN A 176 6.12 5.19 -5.51
CA GLN A 176 6.49 4.03 -6.29
C GLN A 176 8.01 3.92 -6.42
N THR A 177 8.66 4.98 -6.88
CA THR A 177 10.12 5.01 -7.13
C THR A 177 10.93 4.71 -5.87
N LEU A 178 10.55 5.25 -4.71
CA LEU A 178 11.28 5.02 -3.45
C LEU A 178 11.19 3.57 -2.99
N VAL A 179 10.01 2.96 -3.13
CA VAL A 179 9.79 1.55 -2.77
C VAL A 179 10.49 0.62 -3.77
N GLU A 180 10.41 0.89 -5.07
CA GLU A 180 11.14 0.13 -6.11
C GLU A 180 12.64 0.18 -5.88
N MET A 181 13.19 1.37 -5.61
CA MET A 181 14.60 1.55 -5.30
C MET A 181 15.02 0.69 -4.10
N LYS A 182 14.28 0.77 -2.98
CA LYS A 182 14.60 -0.02 -1.77
C LYS A 182 14.42 -1.52 -1.96
N LEU A 183 13.41 -1.92 -2.72
CA LEU A 183 13.19 -3.33 -3.04
C LEU A 183 14.38 -3.89 -3.84
N ASN A 184 14.90 -3.13 -4.79
CA ASN A 184 16.07 -3.51 -5.58
C ASN A 184 17.37 -3.49 -4.76
N GLU A 185 17.53 -2.58 -3.81
CA GLU A 185 18.69 -2.52 -2.89
C GLU A 185 18.71 -3.67 -1.88
N ASN A 186 17.57 -3.97 -1.23
CA ASN A 186 17.52 -4.86 -0.06
C ASN A 186 17.34 -6.34 -0.40
N TYR A 187 16.77 -6.68 -1.57
CA TYR A 187 16.41 -8.07 -1.91
C TYR A 187 17.10 -8.60 -3.16
N SER A 188 18.22 -7.99 -3.55
CA SER A 188 19.16 -8.56 -4.53
C SER A 188 20.15 -9.55 -3.92
N LYS A 189 20.01 -9.91 -2.63
CA LYS A 189 20.83 -10.93 -1.92
C LYS A 189 19.94 -11.87 -1.11
N GLU A 190 20.33 -13.14 -1.01
CA GLU A 190 19.71 -14.10 -0.09
C GLU A 190 19.75 -13.54 1.33
N ASN A 191 18.59 -13.30 1.92
CA ASN A 191 18.48 -12.59 3.19
C ASN A 191 17.98 -13.59 4.24
N ASN A 192 18.89 -14.29 4.93
CA ASN A 192 18.54 -15.31 5.94
C ASN A 192 17.83 -14.78 7.20
N ASN A 193 17.30 -13.55 7.14
CA ASN A 193 16.63 -12.91 8.26
C ASN A 193 15.25 -13.55 8.53
N LYS A 194 15.07 -14.02 9.77
CA LYS A 194 13.78 -14.56 10.27
C LYS A 194 12.68 -13.50 10.35
N GLU A 195 13.04 -12.21 10.27
CA GLU A 195 12.12 -11.05 10.37
C GLU A 195 11.81 -10.40 9.02
N ILE A 196 11.87 -11.18 7.93
CA ILE A 196 11.63 -10.75 6.55
C ILE A 196 10.39 -9.85 6.34
N TYR A 197 9.29 -10.10 7.07
CA TYR A 197 8.10 -9.26 6.96
C TYR A 197 8.27 -7.90 7.62
N ASP A 198 8.89 -7.86 8.79
CA ASP A 198 9.11 -6.61 9.51
C ASP A 198 10.13 -5.75 8.75
N ASP A 199 11.15 -6.37 8.15
CA ASP A 199 12.10 -5.72 7.25
C ASP A 199 11.41 -5.14 6.00
N LEU A 200 10.59 -5.94 5.29
CA LEU A 200 9.84 -5.48 4.12
C LEU A 200 8.91 -4.31 4.47
N MET A 201 8.25 -4.37 5.63
CA MET A 201 7.41 -3.28 6.09
C MET A 201 8.23 -2.04 6.43
N ASN A 202 9.27 -2.17 7.26
CA ASN A 202 9.94 -1.04 7.89
C ASN A 202 11.02 -0.39 7.02
N ASN A 203 11.70 -1.17 6.18
CA ASN A 203 12.85 -0.71 5.39
C ASN A 203 12.54 -0.55 3.90
N VAL A 204 11.44 -1.12 3.42
CA VAL A 204 11.00 -0.97 2.02
C VAL A 204 9.70 -0.18 1.91
N LEU A 205 8.60 -0.66 2.49
CA LEU A 205 7.31 0.04 2.41
C LEU A 205 7.26 1.33 3.24
N ASN A 206 8.08 1.45 4.29
CA ASN A 206 8.10 2.60 5.19
C ASN A 206 9.37 3.45 5.04
N ILE A 207 10.08 3.34 3.92
CA ILE A 207 11.26 4.16 3.66
C ILE A 207 10.96 5.65 3.88
N TYR A 208 11.80 6.30 4.70
CA TYR A 208 11.67 7.71 5.05
C TYR A 208 12.83 8.54 4.48
N SER A 209 12.48 9.54 3.66
CA SER A 209 13.42 10.50 3.09
C SER A 209 13.20 11.90 3.69
N PRO A 210 13.98 12.38 4.66
CA PRO A 210 13.65 13.60 5.41
C PRO A 210 13.67 14.88 4.57
N ASN A 211 14.28 14.85 3.38
CA ASN A 211 14.39 15.99 2.49
C ASN A 211 13.23 16.13 1.49
N ILE A 212 12.18 15.31 1.59
CA ILE A 212 10.94 15.48 0.84
C ILE A 212 9.75 15.71 1.77
N ASP A 213 8.73 16.41 1.27
CA ASP A 213 7.47 16.63 1.98
C ASP A 213 6.90 15.30 2.52
N PRO A 214 6.55 15.20 3.81
CA PRO A 214 6.06 13.97 4.43
C PRO A 214 4.80 13.39 3.77
N ARG A 215 4.04 14.20 3.02
CA ARG A 215 2.86 13.77 2.25
C ARG A 215 3.22 13.02 0.96
N LEU A 216 4.49 13.05 0.54
CA LEU A 216 5.03 12.38 -0.64
C LEU A 216 5.72 11.04 -0.31
N GLN A 217 5.79 10.67 0.98
CA GLN A 217 6.45 9.46 1.46
C GLN A 217 5.58 8.21 1.23
N PRO A 218 6.18 7.02 1.02
CA PRO A 218 5.46 5.74 0.90
C PRO A 218 4.59 5.42 2.12
N TYR A 219 5.15 5.62 3.31
CA TYR A 219 4.43 5.63 4.58
C TYR A 219 4.20 7.06 5.03
N ARG A 220 2.95 7.37 5.38
CA ARG A 220 2.54 8.73 5.74
C ARG A 220 2.12 8.81 7.19
N ASP A 221 2.92 9.50 7.98
CA ASP A 221 2.64 9.76 9.38
C ASP A 221 1.88 11.08 9.56
N GLU A 222 0.71 11.04 10.19
CA GLU A 222 -0.12 12.23 10.40
C GLU A 222 0.58 13.26 11.29
N LYS A 223 1.23 12.81 12.37
CA LYS A 223 1.92 13.68 13.33
C LYS A 223 3.06 14.44 12.66
N LEU A 224 3.85 13.78 11.82
CA LEU A 224 4.93 14.39 11.05
C LEU A 224 4.42 15.43 10.06
N VAL A 225 3.29 15.17 9.39
CA VAL A 225 2.67 16.15 8.49
C VAL A 225 2.24 17.39 9.27
N LYS A 226 1.50 17.23 10.38
CA LYS A 226 1.08 18.34 11.25
C LYS A 226 2.27 19.14 11.77
N LYS A 227 3.34 18.47 12.20
CA LYS A 227 4.58 19.10 12.67
C LYS A 227 5.32 19.86 11.58
N SER A 228 5.32 19.34 10.34
CA SER A 228 6.02 19.96 9.21
C SER A 228 5.25 21.16 8.64
N PHE A 229 3.94 21.21 8.85
CA PHE A 229 3.07 22.26 8.37
C PHE A 229 2.13 22.73 9.51
N PRO A 230 2.65 23.48 10.51
CA PRO A 230 1.87 23.89 11.68
C PRO A 230 0.70 24.83 11.34
N ASN A 231 0.78 25.53 10.20
CA ASN A 231 -0.24 26.47 9.73
C ASN A 231 -1.23 25.81 8.74
N LEU A 232 -1.36 24.47 8.75
CA LEU A 232 -2.42 23.82 7.97
C LEU A 232 -3.79 24.29 8.48
N GLU A 233 -4.67 24.64 7.56
CA GLU A 233 -6.05 24.98 7.89
C GLU A 233 -6.72 23.85 8.69
N LYS A 234 -7.61 24.20 9.62
CA LYS A 234 -8.26 23.24 10.52
C LYS A 234 -9.03 22.14 9.78
N ASN A 235 -9.51 22.42 8.58
CA ASN A 235 -10.24 21.54 7.67
C ASN A 235 -9.35 20.89 6.58
N ALA A 236 -8.03 21.07 6.65
CA ALA A 236 -7.12 20.48 5.68
C ALA A 236 -7.19 18.94 5.73
N VAL A 237 -7.44 18.33 4.57
CA VAL A 237 -7.49 16.87 4.44
C VAL A 237 -6.07 16.31 4.49
N ILE A 238 -5.73 15.62 5.58
CA ILE A 238 -4.48 14.88 5.72
C ILE A 238 -4.74 13.41 5.39
N ILE A 239 -3.90 12.86 4.51
CA ILE A 239 -3.91 11.44 4.20
C ILE A 239 -2.72 10.79 4.88
N TYR A 240 -2.96 9.74 5.64
CA TYR A 240 -1.96 9.00 6.41
C TYR A 240 -2.14 7.49 6.28
N THR A 241 -1.07 6.75 6.52
CA THR A 241 -1.08 5.28 6.49
C THR A 241 -1.69 4.76 7.78
N THR A 242 -2.77 3.98 7.65
CA THR A 242 -3.59 3.50 8.78
C THR A 242 -3.29 2.06 9.19
N GLY A 243 -2.64 1.33 8.30
CA GLY A 243 -2.19 -0.02 8.53
C GLY A 243 -1.57 -0.60 7.28
N GLN A 244 -0.97 -1.77 7.41
CA GLN A 244 -0.33 -2.48 6.32
C GLN A 244 -0.83 -3.92 6.26
N ILE A 245 -1.04 -4.43 5.05
CA ILE A 245 -1.44 -5.81 4.80
C ILE A 245 -0.26 -6.52 4.16
N LEU A 246 0.02 -7.74 4.58
CA LEU A 246 0.95 -8.66 3.93
C LEU A 246 0.30 -10.03 3.79
N CYS A 247 0.33 -10.58 2.58
CA CYS A 247 -0.05 -11.95 2.30
C CYS A 247 1.20 -12.70 1.82
N ASN A 248 1.75 -13.57 2.65
CA ASN A 248 2.68 -14.60 2.19
C ASN A 248 1.86 -15.79 1.72
N VAL A 249 1.75 -15.92 0.40
CA VAL A 249 0.95 -16.96 -0.24
C VAL A 249 1.65 -18.30 -0.32
N THR A 250 2.99 -18.32 -0.18
CA THR A 250 3.78 -19.56 -0.11
C THR A 250 3.51 -20.28 1.22
N ASP A 251 3.60 -19.55 2.33
CA ASP A 251 3.46 -20.13 3.68
C ASP A 251 2.03 -20.01 4.24
N LYS A 252 1.10 -19.47 3.44
CA LYS A 252 -0.30 -19.20 3.83
C LYS A 252 -0.41 -18.35 5.10
N GLU A 253 0.32 -17.23 5.12
CA GLU A 253 0.30 -16.29 6.24
C GLU A 253 -0.33 -14.94 5.83
N PHE A 254 -1.36 -14.53 6.56
CA PHE A 254 -1.95 -13.20 6.47
C PHE A 254 -1.49 -12.38 7.67
N VAL A 255 -0.78 -11.28 7.40
CA VAL A 255 -0.26 -10.39 8.42
C VAL A 255 -0.87 -9.01 8.29
N TYR A 256 -1.44 -8.51 9.37
CA TYR A 256 -1.94 -7.15 9.45
C TYR A 256 -1.18 -6.33 10.49
N TYR A 257 -0.59 -5.22 10.04
CA TYR A 257 0.09 -4.25 10.88
C TYR A 257 -0.85 -3.08 11.14
N SER A 258 -1.41 -3.01 12.35
CA SER A 258 -2.13 -1.84 12.83
C SER A 258 -1.15 -0.72 13.13
N ASP A 259 -1.44 0.47 12.64
CA ASP A 259 -0.67 1.66 13.00
C ASP A 259 -1.20 2.23 14.32
N LYS A 260 -0.36 2.26 15.35
CA LYS A 260 -0.73 2.74 16.69
C LYS A 260 -1.17 4.21 16.71
N ASN A 261 -0.62 5.03 15.82
CA ASN A 261 -0.89 6.46 15.77
C ASN A 261 -2.07 6.80 14.87
N ASN A 262 -2.33 5.95 13.86
CA ASN A 262 -3.22 6.27 12.76
C ASN A 262 -4.45 5.33 12.63
N SER A 263 -4.54 4.27 13.44
CA SER A 263 -5.69 3.34 13.49
C SER A 263 -6.56 3.58 14.73
N ALA A 264 -7.88 3.40 14.62
CA ALA A 264 -8.78 3.55 15.78
C ALA A 264 -8.96 2.23 16.54
N LYS A 265 -9.37 1.16 15.83
CA LYS A 265 -9.63 -0.15 16.41
C LYS A 265 -9.44 -1.24 15.37
N VAL A 266 -8.78 -2.32 15.79
CA VAL A 266 -8.62 -3.53 15.00
C VAL A 266 -9.21 -4.68 15.80
N LYS A 267 -10.13 -5.43 15.20
CA LYS A 267 -10.76 -6.60 15.82
C LYS A 267 -10.47 -7.84 14.98
N TYR A 268 -9.95 -8.89 15.60
CA TYR A 268 -9.94 -10.21 15.00
C TYR A 268 -11.29 -10.90 15.24
N ILE A 269 -11.85 -11.50 14.20
CA ILE A 269 -13.10 -12.27 14.27
C ILE A 269 -12.82 -13.64 13.67
N ASN A 270 -12.62 -14.63 14.54
CA ASN A 270 -12.56 -16.03 14.16
C ASN A 270 -13.99 -16.60 14.09
N LYS A 271 -14.37 -17.13 12.93
CA LYS A 271 -15.63 -17.85 12.71
C LYS A 271 -15.41 -19.28 12.21
N LEU A 272 -14.18 -19.78 12.29
CA LEU A 272 -13.90 -21.16 11.98
C LEU A 272 -14.57 -22.07 13.02
N PRO A 273 -15.08 -23.25 12.62
CA PRO A 273 -15.55 -24.26 13.56
C PRO A 273 -14.46 -24.59 14.58
N SER A 274 -14.82 -24.87 15.83
CA SER A 274 -13.86 -25.21 16.89
C SER A 274 -13.05 -26.48 16.58
N SER A 275 -13.61 -27.40 15.79
CA SER A 275 -12.95 -28.62 15.32
C SER A 275 -12.07 -28.41 14.09
N TYR A 276 -12.12 -27.24 13.44
CA TYR A 276 -11.38 -26.98 12.21
C TYR A 276 -9.95 -26.51 12.54
N VAL A 277 -8.96 -27.16 11.91
CA VAL A 277 -7.57 -26.74 11.98
C VAL A 277 -7.31 -25.70 10.88
N PRO A 278 -7.01 -24.43 11.20
CA PRO A 278 -6.80 -23.39 10.20
C PRO A 278 -5.60 -23.71 9.30
N LYS A 279 -5.77 -23.56 7.99
CA LYS A 279 -4.70 -23.66 6.99
C LYS A 279 -4.04 -22.31 6.72
N ILE A 280 -4.67 -21.20 7.10
CA ILE A 280 -4.11 -19.86 7.01
C ILE A 280 -3.71 -19.38 8.41
N ARG A 281 -2.44 -19.02 8.56
CA ARG A 281 -1.96 -18.39 9.79
C ARG A 281 -2.27 -16.90 9.76
N VAL A 282 -2.98 -16.40 10.76
CA VAL A 282 -3.32 -14.98 10.90
C VAL A 282 -2.44 -14.35 11.96
N ILE A 283 -1.74 -13.28 11.60
CA ILE A 283 -0.86 -12.52 12.49
C ILE A 283 -1.33 -11.07 12.52
N ILE A 284 -1.61 -10.53 13.70
CA ILE A 284 -1.97 -9.12 13.86
C ILE A 284 -0.94 -8.49 14.79
N LYS A 285 -0.28 -7.44 14.29
CA LYS A 285 0.73 -6.69 15.02
C LYS A 285 0.28 -5.25 15.17
N GLU A 286 0.40 -4.69 16.36
CA GLU A 286 0.39 -3.24 16.51
C GLU A 286 1.81 -2.72 16.34
N THR A 287 1.99 -1.65 15.57
CA THR A 287 3.31 -1.09 15.30
C THR A 287 3.31 0.42 15.44
N GLU A 288 4.38 0.93 16.05
CA GLU A 288 4.78 2.32 15.94
C GLU A 288 5.90 2.40 14.89
N LYS A 289 5.77 3.33 13.94
CA LYS A 289 6.69 3.38 12.80
C LYS A 289 7.91 4.23 13.09
N ASN A 290 9.06 3.65 12.78
CA ASN A 290 10.35 4.27 12.94
C ASN A 290 10.63 5.23 11.78
N MET A 291 10.46 6.53 12.01
CA MET A 291 10.76 7.60 11.03
C MET A 291 12.24 8.02 11.05
N LYS A 292 13.16 7.07 11.26
CA LYS A 292 14.60 7.34 11.13
C LYS A 292 14.93 7.60 9.65
N PRO A 293 15.73 8.64 9.33
CA PRO A 293 16.20 8.87 7.97
C PRO A 293 16.88 7.63 7.39
N GLN A 294 16.38 7.14 6.25
CA GLN A 294 16.94 5.97 5.56
C GLN A 294 17.54 6.33 4.18
N HIS A 295 17.07 7.42 3.57
CA HIS A 295 17.49 7.82 2.24
C HIS A 295 17.43 9.34 2.08
N LEU A 296 18.32 9.90 1.25
CA LEU A 296 18.26 11.29 0.82
C LEU A 296 18.27 11.32 -0.71
N ILE A 297 17.25 11.92 -1.30
CA ILE A 297 17.23 12.15 -2.74
C ILE A 297 18.16 13.33 -3.05
N PRO A 298 19.16 13.21 -3.94
CA PRO A 298 20.02 14.34 -4.29
C PRO A 298 19.20 15.57 -4.74
N GLU A 299 19.55 16.77 -4.27
CA GLU A 299 18.75 17.98 -4.49
C GLU A 299 18.52 18.29 -5.98
N ARG A 300 19.53 18.09 -6.83
CA ARG A 300 19.41 18.26 -8.28
C ARG A 300 18.35 17.33 -8.87
N LYS A 301 18.34 16.05 -8.46
CA LYS A 301 17.35 15.06 -8.90
C LYS A 301 15.96 15.40 -8.37
N LEU A 302 15.86 15.84 -7.12
CA LEU A 302 14.59 16.24 -6.53
C LEU A 302 13.98 17.45 -7.24
N LYS A 303 14.81 18.45 -7.59
CA LYS A 303 14.39 19.61 -8.38
C LYS A 303 13.85 19.20 -9.75
N GLN A 304 14.58 18.35 -10.48
CA GLN A 304 14.12 17.83 -11.77
C GLN A 304 12.75 17.14 -11.67
N ILE A 305 12.57 16.29 -10.65
CA ILE A 305 11.28 15.62 -10.42
C ILE A 305 10.19 16.64 -10.08
N TYR A 306 10.47 17.65 -9.26
CA TYR A 306 9.49 18.69 -8.93
C TYR A 306 9.08 19.52 -10.15
N ASP A 307 10.04 19.86 -11.00
CA ASP A 307 9.79 20.59 -12.25
C ASP A 307 8.94 19.76 -13.21
N GLU A 308 9.19 18.45 -13.36
CA GLU A 308 8.39 17.54 -14.21
C GLU A 308 6.90 17.52 -13.80
N PHE A 309 6.62 17.59 -12.50
CA PHE A 309 5.25 17.57 -11.98
C PHE A 309 4.67 18.98 -11.73
N ASN A 310 5.35 20.05 -12.15
CA ASN A 310 4.98 21.44 -11.88
C ASN A 310 4.69 21.71 -10.39
N PHE A 311 5.47 21.10 -9.50
CA PHE A 311 5.26 21.17 -8.06
C PHE A 311 6.21 22.18 -7.40
N LYS A 312 5.65 23.22 -6.80
CA LYS A 312 6.39 24.15 -5.94
C LYS A 312 6.29 23.68 -4.49
N THR A 313 7.42 23.33 -3.89
CA THR A 313 7.47 22.91 -2.49
C THR A 313 7.62 24.11 -1.56
N ASN A 314 6.77 24.17 -0.54
CA ASN A 314 6.95 25.07 0.61
C ASN A 314 7.59 24.34 1.80
N TYR A 315 7.95 23.06 1.62
CA TYR A 315 8.60 22.26 2.66
C TYR A 315 10.06 22.71 2.80
N LYS A 316 10.36 23.39 3.90
CA LYS A 316 11.73 23.72 4.27
C LYS A 316 12.39 22.47 4.82
N THR A 317 13.33 21.90 4.06
CA THR A 317 14.21 20.89 4.60
C THR A 317 14.91 21.50 5.82
N ARG A 318 14.95 20.78 6.95
CA ARG A 318 15.84 21.20 8.04
C ARG A 318 17.24 21.18 7.46
N ASN A 319 17.79 22.35 7.15
CA ASN A 319 19.18 22.51 6.76
C ASN A 319 20.01 21.61 7.68
N ASN A 320 20.78 20.70 7.09
CA ASN A 320 21.83 20.00 7.79
C ASN A 320 22.85 21.03 8.29
N LYS A 321 22.55 21.67 9.42
CA LYS A 321 23.56 22.16 10.37
C LYS A 321 24.22 20.95 11.04
N VAL A 322 24.60 19.95 10.26
CA VAL A 322 25.79 19.18 10.60
C VAL A 322 26.92 20.13 10.25
N LYS A 323 27.24 21.02 11.19
CA LYS A 323 28.53 21.69 11.19
C LYS A 323 29.53 20.57 10.94
N ARG A 324 30.17 20.56 9.76
CA ARG A 324 31.48 19.96 9.61
C ARG A 324 32.30 20.63 10.71
N LYS A 325 32.42 19.97 11.87
CA LYS A 325 33.54 20.21 12.77
C LYS A 325 34.72 19.79 11.91
N HIS A 326 35.26 20.73 11.13
CA HIS A 326 36.65 20.67 10.77
C HIS A 326 37.37 20.55 12.11
N SER A 327 37.79 19.33 12.45
CA SER A 327 38.85 19.13 13.41
C SER A 327 40.01 19.95 12.87
N LYS A 328 40.20 21.14 13.43
CA LYS A 328 41.50 21.79 13.37
C LYS A 328 42.44 20.78 14.00
N LEU A 329 43.15 20.03 13.16
CA LEU A 329 44.36 19.34 13.55
C LEU A 329 45.31 20.44 13.99
N THR A 330 45.29 20.76 15.27
CA THR A 330 46.35 21.49 15.91
C THR A 330 47.61 20.63 15.77
N LYS A 331 48.53 21.06 14.90
CA LYS A 331 49.92 20.63 14.94
C LYS A 331 50.50 21.03 16.29
N LYS A 332 50.32 20.19 17.30
CA LYS A 332 51.16 20.14 18.49
C LYS A 332 51.26 18.70 18.96
N ASN A 333 52.51 18.25 18.99
CA ASN A 333 53.06 17.10 19.70
C ASN A 333 53.02 15.75 18.99
N LYS A 334 54.17 15.41 18.39
CA LYS A 334 54.97 14.19 18.57
C LYS A 334 55.94 14.10 17.38
N LYS A 335 57.24 13.88 17.53
CA LYS A 335 58.16 13.88 18.67
C LYS A 335 59.56 13.98 18.05
#